data_AF-A0A813E1V4-F1
#
_entry.id   AF-A0A813E1V4-F1
#
_cell.length_a   1.000
_cell.length_b   1.000
_cell.length_c   1.000
_cell.angle_alpha   90.00
_cell.angle_beta   90.00
_cell.angle_gamma   90.00
#
_symmetry.space_group_name_H-M   'P 1'
#
loop_
_entity.id
_entity.type
_entity.pdbx_description
1 polymer ?
#
loop_
_entity_poly.entity_id
_entity_poly.type
_entity_poly.pdbx_seq_one_letter_code
_entity_poly.pdbx_strand_id
1 'polypeptide(L)'
;FSRLAEGCCFRVPREAGCGIQRVLPRSSPQAIAMVAEILVLNPRRRPLARKVLENGYFSQLPPLDLERLTAGGGPPTSSEDRPDTYRSQGACSSVAPSAVPEDQPAVRRQPSSLQAATPPLSPRNGFNFGQPPSQRVGSGASFDVDI
;
A
#
# COMPACT_ATOMS: atom_id res chain seq x y z
N PHE A 1 -9.67 11.49 1.78
CA PHE A 1 -8.73 10.89 2.75
C PHE A 1 -8.73 11.66 4.06
N SER A 2 -8.55 12.99 4.05
CA SER A 2 -8.49 13.83 5.26
C SER A 2 -9.66 13.66 6.23
N ARG A 3 -10.92 13.69 5.75
CA ARG A 3 -12.11 13.45 6.60
C ARG A 3 -12.14 12.07 7.29
N LEU A 4 -11.62 11.03 6.63
CA LEU A 4 -11.54 9.68 7.21
C LEU A 4 -10.38 9.58 8.21
N ALA A 5 -9.26 10.23 7.91
CA ALA A 5 -8.09 10.26 8.79
C ALA A 5 -8.38 10.97 10.12
N GLU A 6 -9.17 12.05 10.09
CA GLU A 6 -9.62 12.77 11.30
C GLU A 6 -10.43 11.87 12.24
N GLY A 7 -11.32 11.05 11.70
CA GLY A 7 -12.09 10.07 12.50
C GLY A 7 -11.23 8.97 13.13
N CYS A 8 -10.08 8.66 12.53
CA CYS A 8 -9.10 7.70 13.07
C CYS A 8 -7.98 8.37 13.88
N CYS A 9 -8.08 9.67 14.18
CA CYS A 9 -7.03 10.46 14.82
C CYS A 9 -5.64 10.35 14.13
N PHE A 10 -5.61 10.02 12.84
CA PHE A 10 -4.38 9.86 12.08
C PHE A 10 -3.91 11.21 11.54
N ARG A 11 -2.80 11.72 12.07
CA ARG A 11 -2.20 12.96 11.57
C ARG A 11 -1.43 12.67 10.28
N VAL A 12 -2.00 13.07 9.14
CA VAL A 12 -1.34 12.91 7.84
C VAL A 12 -0.07 13.77 7.81
N PRO A 13 1.12 13.19 7.53
CA PRO A 13 2.33 13.96 7.35
C PRO A 13 2.14 15.02 6.27
N ARG A 14 2.60 16.25 6.52
CA ARG A 14 2.58 17.33 5.53
C ARG A 14 3.71 17.21 4.51
N GLU A 15 4.76 16.49 4.89
CA GLU A 15 5.94 16.27 4.06
C GLU A 15 5.70 15.11 3.10
N ALA A 16 6.26 15.24 1.90
CA ALA A 16 6.27 14.14 0.94
C ALA A 16 7.09 12.98 1.52
N GLY A 17 6.58 11.75 1.38
CA GLY A 17 7.30 10.55 1.81
C GLY A 17 8.65 10.43 1.08
N CYS A 18 9.63 9.84 1.76
CA CYS A 18 10.85 9.42 1.08
C CYS A 18 10.50 8.27 0.11
N GLY A 19 10.82 8.43 -1.17
CA GLY A 19 10.52 7.40 -2.18
C GLY A 19 11.15 6.07 -1.80
N ILE A 20 10.48 4.96 -2.11
CA ILE A 20 10.88 3.63 -1.65
C ILE A 20 12.29 3.20 -2.12
N GLN A 21 12.78 3.78 -3.21
CA GLN A 21 14.15 3.62 -3.71
C GLN A 21 15.20 4.07 -2.68
N ARG A 22 14.92 5.07 -1.84
CA ARG A 22 15.84 5.50 -0.78
C ARG A 22 15.95 4.48 0.36
N VAL A 23 14.88 3.72 0.59
CA VAL A 23 14.83 2.67 1.61
C VAL A 23 15.46 1.37 1.09
N LEU A 24 15.27 1.07 -0.20
CA LEU A 24 15.72 -0.15 -0.85
C LEU A 24 16.67 0.16 -2.04
N PRO A 25 17.86 0.73 -1.79
CA PRO A 25 18.73 1.25 -2.84
C PRO A 25 19.33 0.18 -3.77
N ARG A 26 19.34 -1.09 -3.34
CA ARG A 26 19.91 -2.22 -4.10
C ARG A 26 18.86 -3.16 -4.68
N SER A 27 17.58 -2.83 -4.53
CA SER A 27 16.49 -3.67 -5.02
C SER A 27 16.28 -3.45 -6.52
N SER A 28 15.85 -4.51 -7.21
CA SER A 28 15.52 -4.40 -8.62
C SER A 28 14.31 -3.47 -8.83
N PRO A 29 14.22 -2.76 -9.97
CA PRO A 29 13.10 -1.86 -10.25
C PRO A 29 11.74 -2.59 -10.20
N GLN A 30 11.71 -3.85 -10.63
CA GLN A 30 10.51 -4.68 -10.59
C GLN A 30 10.07 -5.00 -9.15
N ALA A 31 11.01 -5.34 -8.26
CA ALA A 31 10.72 -5.55 -6.84
C ALA A 31 10.14 -4.28 -6.22
N ILE A 32 10.75 -3.14 -6.53
CA ILE A 32 10.32 -1.83 -6.04
C ILE A 32 8.88 -1.50 -6.47
N ALA A 33 8.54 -1.77 -7.74
CA ALA A 33 7.18 -1.59 -8.25
C ALA A 33 6.18 -2.48 -7.50
N MET A 34 6.51 -3.76 -7.30
CA MET A 34 5.65 -4.71 -6.57
C MET A 34 5.42 -4.28 -5.12
N VAL A 35 6.48 -3.86 -4.42
CA VAL A 35 6.38 -3.38 -3.04
C VAL A 35 5.52 -2.11 -2.98
N ALA A 36 5.66 -1.19 -3.94
CA ALA A 36 4.85 0.02 -4.00
C ALA A 36 3.35 -0.29 -4.21
N GLU A 37 2.99 -1.30 -5.00
CA GLU A 37 1.61 -1.76 -5.17
C GLU A 37 1.04 -2.42 -3.90
N ILE A 38 1.84 -3.21 -3.19
CA ILE A 38 1.42 -3.87 -1.96
C ILE A 38 1.23 -2.86 -0.83
N LEU A 39 2.12 -1.87 -0.72
CA LEU A 39 2.13 -0.88 0.37
C LEU A 39 1.18 0.32 0.14
N VAL A 40 0.12 0.14 -0.67
CA VAL A 40 -0.91 1.15 -0.83
C VAL A 40 -1.67 1.37 0.48
N LEU A 41 -1.80 2.65 0.87
CA LEU A 41 -2.45 3.08 2.10
C LEU A 41 -3.95 2.79 2.13
N ASN A 42 -4.61 2.84 0.97
CA ASN A 42 -6.02 2.51 0.85
C ASN A 42 -6.20 0.98 0.70
N PRO A 43 -6.78 0.28 1.69
CA PRO A 43 -6.92 -1.18 1.64
C PRO A 43 -7.81 -1.65 0.50
N ARG A 44 -8.81 -0.85 0.07
CA ARG A 44 -9.68 -1.21 -1.06
C ARG A 44 -8.96 -1.21 -2.41
N ARG A 45 -7.83 -0.50 -2.50
CA ARG A 45 -6.99 -0.45 -3.71
C ARG A 45 -5.82 -1.44 -3.66
N ARG A 46 -5.55 -2.04 -2.50
CA ARG A 46 -4.47 -3.00 -2.34
C ARG A 46 -4.83 -4.29 -3.08
N PRO A 47 -3.93 -4.85 -3.92
CA PRO A 47 -4.20 -6.10 -4.59
C PRO A 47 -4.28 -7.26 -3.58
N LEU A 48 -5.10 -8.26 -3.90
CA LEU A 48 -5.15 -9.50 -3.13
C LEU A 48 -3.82 -10.25 -3.27
N ALA A 49 -3.38 -10.92 -2.20
CA ALA A 49 -2.13 -11.68 -2.19
C ALA A 49 -2.03 -12.69 -3.35
N ARG A 50 -3.15 -13.36 -3.68
CA ARG A 50 -3.21 -14.32 -4.80
C ARG A 50 -2.84 -13.66 -6.15
N LYS A 51 -3.39 -12.47 -6.44
CA LYS A 51 -3.05 -11.71 -7.65
C LYS A 51 -1.61 -11.23 -7.68
N VAL A 52 -1.05 -10.90 -6.51
CA VAL A 52 0.35 -10.49 -6.40
C VAL A 52 1.28 -11.66 -6.73
N LEU A 53 0.97 -12.86 -6.23
CA LEU A 53 1.74 -14.09 -6.49
C LEU A 53 1.67 -14.55 -7.95
N GLU A 54 0.61 -14.21 -8.67
CA GLU A 54 0.49 -14.45 -10.12
C GLU A 54 1.45 -13.59 -10.96
N ASN A 55 2.12 -12.59 -10.36
CA ASN A 55 3.09 -11.77 -11.07
C ASN A 55 4.36 -12.57 -11.40
N GLY A 56 4.84 -12.47 -12.64
CA GLY A 56 6.04 -13.16 -13.13
C GLY A 56 7.34 -12.78 -12.39
N TYR A 57 7.33 -11.76 -11.54
CA TYR A 57 8.43 -11.51 -10.60
C TYR A 57 8.63 -12.68 -9.63
N PHE A 58 7.53 -13.24 -9.08
CA PHE A 58 7.61 -14.29 -8.07
C PHE A 58 7.92 -15.67 -8.65
N SER A 59 7.62 -15.91 -9.93
CA SER A 59 7.96 -17.18 -10.59
C SER A 59 9.46 -17.36 -10.80
N GLN A 60 10.25 -16.28 -10.71
CA GLN A 60 11.70 -16.30 -10.81
C GLN A 60 12.38 -16.56 -9.46
N LEU A 61 11.63 -16.51 -8.36
CA LEU A 61 12.20 -16.72 -7.04
C LEU A 61 12.43 -18.21 -6.79
N PRO A 62 13.54 -18.58 -6.13
CA PRO A 62 13.76 -19.95 -5.71
C PRO A 62 12.64 -20.39 -4.75
N PRO A 63 12.27 -21.69 -4.76
CA PRO A 63 11.31 -22.23 -3.79
C PRO A 63 11.75 -21.89 -2.36
N LEU A 64 10.83 -21.36 -1.57
CA LEU A 64 11.08 -21.10 -0.17
C LEU A 64 11.07 -22.42 0.60
N ASP A 65 12.20 -22.76 1.21
CA ASP A 65 12.31 -23.89 2.12
C ASP A 65 11.68 -23.50 3.47
N LEU A 66 10.40 -23.84 3.62
CA LEU A 66 9.62 -23.53 4.83
C LEU A 66 10.18 -24.26 6.06
N GLU A 67 10.78 -25.44 5.88
CA GLU A 67 11.35 -26.23 6.97
C GLU A 67 12.54 -25.53 7.62
N ARG A 68 13.35 -24.82 6.83
CA ARG A 68 14.45 -24.00 7.38
C ARG A 68 13.94 -22.79 8.14
N LEU A 69 12.82 -22.21 7.71
CA LEU A 69 12.24 -21.04 8.36
C LEU A 69 11.58 -21.40 9.68
N THR A 70 10.99 -22.60 9.79
CA THR A 70 10.44 -23.13 11.04
C THR A 70 11.52 -23.66 11.98
N ALA A 71 12.55 -24.34 11.46
CA ALA A 71 13.65 -24.87 12.27
C ALA A 71 14.61 -23.80 12.80
N GLY A 72 14.67 -22.62 12.16
CA GLY A 72 15.48 -21.47 12.59
C GLY A 72 14.87 -20.64 13.72
N GLY A 73 13.78 -21.10 14.34
CA GLY A 73 13.03 -20.42 15.39
C GLY A 73 13.74 -20.33 16.73
N GLY A 74 14.94 -19.74 16.78
CA GLY A 74 15.61 -19.28 18.00
C GLY A 74 15.99 -20.35 19.03
N PRO A 75 16.94 -20.04 19.93
CA PRO A 75 17.13 -20.87 21.13
C PRO A 75 15.79 -20.91 21.90
N PRO A 76 15.44 -22.05 22.54
CA PRO A 76 14.33 -22.07 23.47
C PRO A 76 14.57 -20.94 24.46
N THR A 77 13.74 -19.90 24.40
CA THR A 77 13.69 -18.94 25.49
C THR A 77 13.22 -19.76 26.67
N SER A 78 14.16 -20.10 27.54
CA SER A 78 13.88 -20.66 28.83
C SER A 78 12.91 -19.71 29.49
N SER A 79 11.64 -20.13 29.52
CA SER A 79 10.67 -19.67 30.49
C SER A 79 11.17 -20.09 31.86
N GLU A 80 12.22 -19.44 32.36
CA GLU A 80 12.45 -19.33 33.78
C GLU A 80 11.33 -18.43 34.31
N ASP A 81 10.26 -19.10 34.73
CA ASP A 81 9.68 -18.93 36.05
C ASP A 81 9.63 -17.46 36.52
N ARG A 82 8.82 -16.66 35.84
CA ARG A 82 8.29 -15.44 36.47
C ARG A 82 6.99 -15.82 37.15
N PRO A 83 6.93 -15.82 38.49
CA PRO A 83 5.71 -16.17 39.19
C PRO A 83 4.60 -15.18 38.84
N ASP A 84 3.43 -15.77 38.62
CA ASP A 84 2.16 -15.13 38.33
C ASP A 84 1.85 -14.00 39.32
N THR A 85 2.04 -12.75 38.92
CA THR A 85 1.38 -11.63 39.59
C THR A 85 1.09 -10.50 38.62
N TYR A 86 0.20 -10.74 37.66
CA TYR A 86 -0.72 -9.68 37.26
C TYR A 86 -2.06 -10.23 36.76
N ARG A 87 -2.95 -10.41 37.74
CA ARG A 87 -4.39 -10.44 37.58
C ARG A 87 -4.83 -9.18 36.82
N SER A 88 -5.12 -9.31 35.53
CA SER A 88 -5.99 -8.36 34.84
C SER A 88 -6.97 -9.14 34.00
N GLN A 89 -8.11 -9.43 34.63
CA GLN A 89 -9.36 -9.81 33.98
C GLN A 89 -9.80 -8.64 33.09
N GLY A 90 -9.19 -8.52 31.92
CA GLY A 90 -9.70 -7.71 30.82
C GLY A 90 -10.60 -8.59 29.98
N ALA A 91 -11.82 -8.83 30.44
CA ALA A 91 -12.87 -9.44 29.64
C ALA A 91 -12.98 -8.66 28.32
N CYS A 92 -12.63 -9.30 27.21
CA CYS A 92 -13.09 -8.86 25.90
C CYS A 92 -14.58 -9.15 25.84
N SER A 93 -15.37 -8.26 26.45
CA SER A 93 -16.80 -8.20 26.24
C SER A 93 -17.02 -8.06 24.74
N SER A 94 -17.48 -9.16 24.15
CA SER A 94 -18.14 -9.18 22.86
C SER A 94 -19.30 -8.19 22.95
N VAL A 95 -19.05 -6.95 22.56
CA VAL A 95 -20.09 -5.94 22.38
C VAL A 95 -20.82 -6.36 21.11
N ALA A 96 -21.92 -7.08 21.29
CA ALA A 96 -22.91 -7.29 20.24
C ALA A 96 -23.30 -5.93 19.64
N PRO A 97 -23.46 -5.81 18.31
CA PRO A 97 -23.99 -4.60 17.71
C PRO A 97 -25.42 -4.38 18.21
N SER A 98 -25.59 -3.46 19.15
CA SER A 98 -26.91 -2.92 19.50
C SER A 98 -27.47 -2.24 18.25
N ALA A 99 -28.58 -2.81 17.77
CA ALA A 99 -29.43 -2.19 16.77
C ALA A 99 -29.80 -0.80 17.26
N VAL A 100 -29.35 0.22 16.52
CA VAL A 100 -29.79 1.60 16.71
C VAL A 100 -31.19 1.69 16.10
N PRO A 101 -32.24 1.98 16.90
CA PRO A 101 -33.55 2.29 16.34
C PRO A 101 -33.45 3.59 15.54
N GLU A 102 -33.76 3.44 14.27
CA GLU A 102 -33.90 4.46 13.26
C GLU A 102 -35.16 5.29 13.58
N ASP A 103 -34.99 6.41 14.28
CA ASP A 103 -36.00 7.46 14.32
C ASP A 103 -35.31 8.82 14.29
N GLN A 104 -35.08 9.32 13.08
CA GLN A 104 -34.71 10.71 12.85
C GLN A 104 -35.77 11.35 11.95
N PRO A 105 -36.50 12.38 12.45
CA PRO A 105 -37.49 13.09 11.65
C PRO A 105 -36.80 13.87 10.53
N ALA A 106 -37.38 13.77 9.34
CA ALA A 106 -36.97 14.45 8.13
C ALA A 106 -36.88 15.98 8.31
N VAL A 107 -35.68 16.48 8.65
CA VAL A 107 -35.38 17.91 8.53
C VAL A 107 -35.10 18.20 7.06
N ARG A 108 -36.17 18.57 6.37
CA ARG A 108 -36.22 19.17 5.03
C ARG A 108 -35.31 20.41 4.99
N ARG A 109 -34.02 20.21 4.68
CA ARG A 109 -33.09 21.31 4.38
C ARG A 109 -33.41 21.85 3.00
N GLN A 110 -33.81 23.12 2.98
CA GLN A 110 -34.09 23.89 1.77
C GLN A 110 -32.84 23.95 0.86
N PRO A 111 -33.03 23.97 -0.47
CA PRO A 111 -31.96 24.28 -1.41
C PRO A 111 -31.71 25.78 -1.42
N SER A 112 -30.68 26.22 -0.68
CA SER A 112 -30.14 27.58 -0.85
C SER A 112 -29.39 27.66 -2.17
N SER A 113 -30.07 28.20 -3.17
CA SER A 113 -29.52 28.68 -4.43
C SER A 113 -28.51 29.79 -4.18
N LEU A 114 -27.22 29.49 -4.16
CA LEU A 114 -26.18 30.52 -4.24
C LEU A 114 -25.04 30.09 -5.16
N GLN A 115 -25.13 30.62 -6.37
CA GLN A 115 -24.06 31.22 -7.16
C GLN A 115 -22.90 30.30 -7.59
N ALA A 116 -23.01 29.91 -8.85
CA ALA A 116 -21.89 29.53 -9.69
C ALA A 116 -20.88 30.69 -9.78
N ALA A 117 -19.79 30.59 -9.03
CA ALA A 117 -18.55 31.28 -9.36
C ALA A 117 -17.61 30.25 -9.97
N THR A 118 -17.68 30.13 -11.30
CA THR A 118 -16.68 29.42 -12.12
C THR A 118 -15.33 30.12 -11.95
N PRO A 119 -14.30 29.48 -11.37
CA PRO A 119 -12.96 30.05 -11.40
C PRO A 119 -12.43 30.07 -12.84
N PRO A 120 -11.71 31.12 -13.26
CA PRO A 120 -11.09 31.17 -14.58
C PRO A 120 -10.11 30.02 -14.71
N LEU A 121 -10.31 29.21 -15.75
CA LEU A 121 -9.35 28.21 -16.21
C LEU A 121 -8.03 28.92 -16.50
N SER A 122 -7.07 28.80 -15.59
CA SER A 122 -5.68 29.10 -15.92
C SER A 122 -5.28 28.17 -17.07
N PRO A 123 -4.66 28.67 -18.15
CA PRO A 123 -4.08 27.81 -19.17
C PRO A 123 -3.08 26.89 -18.46
N ARG A 124 -3.45 25.61 -18.44
CA ARG A 124 -2.67 24.52 -17.87
C ARG A 124 -1.36 24.49 -18.66
N ASN A 125 -0.32 25.10 -18.07
CA ASN A 125 1.05 24.99 -18.51
C ASN A 125 1.30 23.53 -18.90
N GLY A 126 1.69 23.34 -20.17
CA GLY A 126 1.97 22.05 -20.74
C GLY A 126 2.96 21.31 -19.86
N PHE A 127 2.45 20.32 -19.12
CA PHE A 127 3.28 19.25 -18.62
C PHE A 127 3.70 18.46 -19.85
N ASN A 128 4.83 18.89 -20.41
CA ASN A 128 5.60 18.20 -21.41
C ASN A 128 5.95 16.83 -20.79
N PHE A 129 5.13 15.81 -21.07
CA PHE A 129 5.56 14.43 -20.92
C PHE A 129 6.67 14.28 -21.94
N GLY A 130 7.91 14.41 -21.46
CA GLY A 130 9.09 14.13 -22.26
C GLY A 130 8.88 12.80 -22.95
N GLN A 131 8.79 12.85 -24.28
CA GLN A 131 8.94 11.68 -25.10
C GLN A 131 10.20 10.95 -24.64
N PRO A 132 10.15 9.63 -24.37
CA PRO A 132 11.37 8.88 -24.26
C PRO A 132 12.13 9.03 -25.60
N PRO A 133 13.47 9.17 -25.57
CA PRO A 133 14.23 9.17 -26.81
C PRO A 133 13.93 7.86 -27.55
N SER A 134 13.38 7.98 -28.75
CA SER A 134 13.36 6.89 -29.73
C SER A 134 14.79 6.41 -29.89
N GLN A 135 15.13 5.31 -29.22
CA GLN A 135 16.36 4.60 -29.50
C GLN A 135 16.22 4.06 -30.90
N ARG A 136 16.88 4.76 -31.82
CA ARG A 136 17.10 4.38 -33.20
C ARG A 136 17.76 3.01 -33.15
N VAL A 137 16.98 1.98 -33.46
CA VAL A 137 17.47 0.60 -33.60
C VAL A 137 18.48 0.64 -34.74
N GLY A 138 19.75 0.63 -34.38
CA GLY A 138 20.84 0.46 -35.33
C GLY A 138 20.77 -0.97 -35.85
N SER A 139 20.34 -1.13 -37.09
CA SER A 139 20.65 -2.29 -37.91
C SER A 139 22.17 -2.47 -37.94
N GLY A 140 22.64 -3.69 -37.70
CA GLY A 140 23.97 -4.11 -38.17
C GLY A 140 24.76 -4.91 -37.14
N ALA A 141 24.64 -6.23 -37.22
CA ALA A 141 25.80 -7.11 -37.30
C ALA A 141 25.30 -8.51 -37.69
N SER A 142 25.44 -8.82 -38.99
CA SER A 142 25.47 -10.20 -39.47
C SER A 142 26.73 -10.83 -38.89
N PHE A 143 26.60 -11.85 -38.06
CA PHE A 143 27.70 -12.75 -37.75
C PHE A 143 27.55 -13.98 -38.63
N ASP A 144 28.23 -13.92 -39.78
CA ASP A 144 28.66 -15.11 -40.50
C ASP A 144 29.72 -15.80 -39.63
N VAL A 145 29.43 -17.02 -39.20
CA VAL A 145 30.42 -17.92 -38.61
C VAL A 145 30.51 -19.12 -39.52
N ASP A 146 31.45 -19.03 -40.46
CA ASP A 146 32.10 -20.17 -41.08
C ASP A 146 33.25 -20.61 -40.17
N ILE A 147 33.21 -21.88 -39.73
CA ILE A 147 34.30 -22.87 -39.65
C ILE A 147 33.73 -24.13 -38.98
#